data_AF-A0A9N9TQ34-F1
#
_entry.id   AF-A0A9N9TQ34-F1
#
_cell.length_a   1.000
_cell.length_b   1.000
_cell.length_c   1.000
_cell.angle_alpha   90.00
_cell.angle_beta   90.00
_cell.angle_gamma   90.00
#
_symmetry.space_group_name_H-M   'P 1'
#
loop_
_entity.id
_entity.type
_entity.pdbx_description
1 polymer ?
#
loop_
_entity_poly.entity_id
_entity_poly.type
_entity_poly.pdbx_seq_one_letter_code
_entity_poly.pdbx_strand_id
1 'polypeptide(L)'
;NINNNITSFLNKKQKFKHFLYKQSIVKFTSRIVPIIIYSQLTKFIIADKYFNMKSFSSFLNIINKQSSTGVIGLVRLSIPSFHYATLTNIDFNKVVPKTKAKMQTKLTPEERNTALSPLLNKGWSMVENRDAIYKEYLFKDFNQAFGFMSRVALLSEKMDHHPEWFNVYNKVQVTLSSHDVSGLSGRDVKLASFMEDVAKSIKP
;
A
#
# COMPACT_ATOMS: atom_id res chain seq x y z
N ASN A 1 9.56 66.87 -20.63
CA ASN A 1 10.14 65.61 -21.12
C ASN A 1 10.76 64.71 -20.03
N ILE A 2 11.25 65.27 -18.90
CA ILE A 2 11.89 64.48 -17.82
C ILE A 2 10.86 63.70 -16.97
N ASN A 3 9.73 64.31 -16.62
CA ASN A 3 8.72 63.67 -15.76
C ASN A 3 8.11 62.41 -16.38
N ASN A 4 7.86 62.39 -17.69
CA ASN A 4 7.31 61.22 -18.40
C ASN A 4 8.29 60.03 -18.43
N ASN A 5 9.60 60.30 -18.46
CA ASN A 5 10.64 59.27 -18.40
C ASN A 5 10.75 58.67 -17.00
N ILE A 6 10.56 59.47 -15.94
CA ILE A 6 10.58 59.01 -14.56
C ILE A 6 9.35 58.11 -14.29
N THR A 7 8.15 58.50 -14.71
CA THR A 7 6.94 57.65 -14.55
C THR A 7 7.04 56.36 -15.36
N SER A 8 7.60 56.40 -16.58
CA SER A 8 7.84 55.20 -17.40
C SER A 8 8.82 54.24 -16.72
N PHE A 9 9.90 54.76 -16.13
CA PHE A 9 10.89 53.97 -15.41
C PHE A 9 10.33 53.34 -14.12
N LEU A 10 9.55 54.11 -13.34
CA LEU A 10 8.89 53.61 -12.13
C LEU A 10 7.88 52.51 -12.44
N ASN A 11 7.09 52.67 -13.52
CA ASN A 11 6.16 51.65 -13.99
C ASN A 11 6.87 50.36 -14.45
N LYS A 12 8.01 50.48 -15.14
CA LYS A 12 8.84 49.30 -15.51
C LYS A 12 9.40 48.59 -14.27
N LYS A 13 9.88 49.35 -13.28
CA LYS A 13 10.39 48.79 -12.01
C LYS A 13 9.30 48.08 -11.21
N GLN A 14 8.07 48.60 -11.22
CA GLN A 14 6.93 47.98 -10.54
C GLN A 14 6.45 46.71 -11.25
N LYS A 15 6.41 46.72 -12.60
CA LYS A 15 6.15 45.51 -13.40
C LYS A 15 7.21 44.44 -13.18
N PHE A 16 8.49 44.82 -13.08
CA PHE A 16 9.57 43.89 -12.82
C PHE A 16 9.50 43.28 -11.40
N LYS A 17 9.21 44.10 -10.38
CA LYS A 17 8.93 43.58 -9.02
C LYS A 17 7.75 42.61 -9.00
N HIS A 18 6.66 42.92 -9.71
CA HIS A 18 5.49 42.03 -9.82
C HIS A 18 5.81 40.73 -10.57
N PHE A 19 6.65 40.79 -11.60
CA PHE A 19 7.15 39.62 -12.33
C PHE A 19 8.03 38.72 -11.46
N LEU A 20 8.97 39.30 -10.70
CA LEU A 20 9.79 38.55 -9.75
C LEU A 20 8.94 37.93 -8.63
N TYR A 21 7.95 38.67 -8.10
CA TYR A 21 7.01 38.15 -7.10
C TYR A 21 6.18 36.97 -7.66
N LYS A 22 5.67 37.07 -8.89
CA LYS A 22 5.00 35.95 -9.57
C LYS A 22 5.93 34.76 -9.77
N GLN A 23 7.18 34.96 -10.19
CA GLN A 23 8.14 33.85 -10.34
C GLN A 23 8.47 33.18 -9.00
N SER A 24 8.63 33.94 -7.93
CA SER A 24 8.87 33.41 -6.58
C SER A 24 7.66 32.63 -6.06
N ILE A 25 6.44 33.12 -6.28
CA ILE A 25 5.20 32.40 -5.94
C ILE A 25 5.09 31.11 -6.77
N VAL A 26 5.35 31.15 -8.07
CA VAL A 26 5.28 29.95 -8.94
C VAL A 26 6.34 28.90 -8.54
N LYS A 27 7.53 29.33 -8.11
CA LYS A 27 8.57 28.42 -7.57
C LYS A 27 8.23 27.90 -6.16
N PHE A 28 7.51 28.68 -5.36
CA PHE A 28 7.07 28.28 -4.02
C PHE A 28 5.87 27.32 -4.07
N THR A 29 4.91 27.55 -4.97
CA THR A 29 3.76 26.66 -5.18
C THR A 29 4.16 25.37 -5.90
N SER A 30 5.12 25.39 -6.83
CA SER A 30 5.58 24.17 -7.50
C SER A 30 6.42 23.23 -6.62
N ARG A 31 6.98 23.72 -5.50
CA ARG A 31 7.73 22.91 -4.53
C ARG A 31 6.90 22.45 -3.32
N ILE A 32 5.95 23.25 -2.84
CA ILE A 32 5.19 22.92 -1.63
C ILE A 32 3.87 22.19 -1.93
N VAL A 33 3.21 22.47 -3.06
CA VAL A 33 1.95 21.80 -3.42
C VAL A 33 2.13 20.28 -3.59
N PRO A 34 3.22 19.77 -4.20
CA PRO A 34 3.48 18.33 -4.21
C PRO A 34 3.70 17.77 -2.80
N ILE A 35 4.40 18.48 -1.91
CA ILE A 35 4.71 17.99 -0.55
C ILE A 35 3.44 17.88 0.32
N ILE A 36 2.51 18.84 0.21
CA ILE A 36 1.24 18.79 0.93
C ILE A 36 0.32 17.72 0.34
N ILE A 37 0.27 17.58 -0.99
CA ILE A 37 -0.51 16.53 -1.65
C ILE A 37 0.05 15.14 -1.31
N TYR A 38 1.38 14.95 -1.31
CA TYR A 38 2.03 13.71 -0.87
C TYR A 38 1.86 13.45 0.63
N SER A 39 1.87 14.48 1.48
CA SER A 39 1.60 14.33 2.92
C SER A 39 0.15 13.95 3.21
N GLN A 40 -0.82 14.43 2.43
CA GLN A 40 -2.23 14.06 2.59
C GLN A 40 -2.55 12.73 1.93
N LEU A 41 -1.92 12.40 0.79
CA LEU A 41 -2.00 11.08 0.14
C LEU A 41 -1.34 9.98 0.97
N THR A 42 -0.21 10.23 1.63
CA THR A 42 0.41 9.22 2.51
C THR A 42 -0.44 8.99 3.76
N LYS A 43 -1.07 10.03 4.33
CA LYS A 43 -2.08 9.86 5.38
C LYS A 43 -3.31 9.08 4.89
N PHE A 44 -3.72 9.27 3.63
CA PHE A 44 -4.80 8.49 3.00
C PHE A 44 -4.42 7.01 2.79
N ILE A 45 -3.21 6.74 2.29
CA ILE A 45 -2.70 5.37 2.07
C ILE A 45 -2.45 4.64 3.39
N ILE A 46 -2.03 5.35 4.44
CA ILE A 46 -1.88 4.77 5.78
C ILE A 46 -3.25 4.54 6.43
N ALA A 47 -4.23 5.44 6.25
CA ALA A 47 -5.59 5.23 6.76
C ALA A 47 -6.29 4.03 6.10
N ASP A 48 -6.06 3.80 4.80
CA ASP A 48 -6.58 2.65 4.05
C ASP A 48 -5.95 1.32 4.50
N LYS A 49 -4.73 1.36 5.05
CA LYS A 49 -4.00 0.18 5.56
C LYS A 49 -4.43 -0.26 6.97
N TYR A 50 -5.01 0.61 7.78
CA TYR A 50 -5.22 0.33 9.22
C TYR A 50 -6.69 0.39 9.71
N PHE A 51 -7.65 0.88 8.91
CA PHE A 51 -9.03 1.05 9.41
C PHE A 51 -10.08 0.34 8.53
N ASN A 52 -10.71 -0.67 9.13
CA ASN A 52 -11.91 -1.36 8.64
C ASN A 52 -12.97 -0.35 8.14
N MET A 53 -13.53 -0.57 6.94
CA MET A 53 -14.31 0.39 6.14
C MET A 53 -15.48 1.11 6.85
N LYS A 54 -15.97 0.59 7.99
CA LYS A 54 -17.02 1.25 8.79
C LYS A 54 -16.56 2.57 9.45
N SER A 55 -15.26 2.77 9.64
CA SER A 55 -14.71 3.98 10.25
C SER A 55 -14.61 5.16 9.29
N PHE A 56 -14.46 4.91 7.98
CA PHE A 56 -14.27 5.96 6.98
C PHE A 56 -15.48 6.90 6.88
N SER A 57 -16.70 6.37 6.98
CA SER A 57 -17.94 7.18 7.05
C SER A 57 -17.98 8.06 8.31
N SER A 58 -17.48 7.56 9.45
CA SER A 58 -17.40 8.33 10.70
C SER A 58 -16.33 9.43 10.62
N PHE A 59 -15.21 9.16 9.95
CA PHE A 59 -14.14 10.13 9.70
C PHE A 59 -14.58 11.26 8.77
N LEU A 60 -15.29 10.95 7.68
CA LEU A 60 -15.87 11.97 6.79
C LEU A 60 -16.92 12.83 7.51
N ASN A 61 -17.71 12.25 8.41
CA ASN A 61 -18.64 13.00 9.25
C ASN A 61 -17.93 13.94 10.23
N ILE A 62 -16.75 13.57 10.77
CA ILE A 62 -15.94 14.45 11.64
C ILE A 62 -15.37 15.63 10.86
N ILE A 63 -14.85 15.39 9.64
CA ILE A 63 -14.33 16.47 8.78
C ILE A 63 -15.45 17.44 8.36
N ASN A 64 -16.63 16.94 8.02
CA ASN A 64 -17.80 17.79 7.72
C ASN A 64 -18.34 18.54 8.93
N LYS A 65 -18.10 18.05 10.16
CA LYS A 65 -18.52 18.72 11.38
C LYS A 65 -17.54 19.81 11.84
N GLN A 66 -16.28 19.74 11.40
CA GLN A 66 -15.25 20.76 11.67
C GLN A 66 -15.24 21.91 10.65
N SER A 67 -15.86 21.76 9.49
CA SER A 67 -16.02 22.83 8.50
C SER A 67 -17.18 23.79 8.80
N SER A 68 -18.02 23.51 9.80
CA SER A 68 -19.15 24.36 10.22
C SER A 68 -18.83 25.36 11.32
N THR A 69 -17.65 25.29 11.95
CA THR A 69 -17.15 26.35 12.86
C THR A 69 -16.08 27.14 12.13
N GLY A 70 -16.52 28.17 11.41
CA GLY A 70 -15.67 28.93 10.51
C GLY A 70 -14.56 29.69 11.23
N VAL A 71 -13.31 29.39 10.87
CA VAL A 71 -12.21 30.35 10.66
C VAL A 71 -11.15 29.67 9.79
N ILE A 72 -11.26 29.69 8.45
CA ILE A 72 -10.11 29.78 7.52
C ILE A 72 -10.61 30.47 6.24
N GLY A 73 -10.49 31.80 6.22
CA GLY A 73 -10.61 32.60 5.02
C GLY A 73 -9.30 32.59 4.21
N LEU A 74 -9.45 32.74 2.89
CA LEU A 74 -8.41 33.01 1.89
C LEU A 74 -7.48 31.85 1.49
N VAL A 75 -8.00 30.90 0.70
CA VAL A 75 -7.38 30.49 -0.57
C VAL A 75 -8.49 30.14 -1.56
N ARG A 76 -9.02 31.14 -2.28
CA ARG A 76 -9.89 30.89 -3.44
C ARG A 76 -9.00 30.67 -4.66
N LEU A 77 -8.44 29.46 -4.78
CA LEU A 77 -7.89 29.02 -6.06
C LEU A 77 -9.09 28.78 -6.99
N SER A 78 -9.11 29.49 -8.11
CA SER A 78 -10.11 29.38 -9.17
C SER A 78 -10.04 27.98 -9.79
N ILE A 79 -10.78 27.03 -9.20
CA ILE A 79 -11.10 25.76 -9.85
C ILE A 79 -12.38 26.03 -10.67
N PRO A 80 -12.40 25.76 -11.98
CA PRO A 80 -13.63 25.91 -12.77
C PRO A 80 -14.71 25.03 -12.14
N SER A 81 -15.92 25.57 -12.03
CA SER A 81 -17.09 24.92 -11.46
C SER A 81 -17.42 23.61 -12.20
N PHE A 82 -16.78 22.52 -11.80
CA PHE A 82 -17.27 21.19 -12.09
C PHE A 82 -18.61 21.08 -11.36
N HIS A 83 -19.70 21.04 -12.13
CA HIS A 83 -20.99 20.63 -11.63
C HIS A 83 -20.82 19.24 -11.02
N TYR A 84 -20.77 19.17 -9.69
CA TYR A 84 -21.05 17.93 -8.98
C TYR A 84 -22.55 17.66 -9.19
N ALA A 85 -22.88 16.94 -10.26
CA ALA A 85 -24.12 16.19 -10.29
C ALA A 85 -24.16 15.38 -8.99
N THR A 86 -25.23 15.54 -8.23
CA THR A 86 -25.51 14.85 -6.97
C THR A 86 -25.49 13.34 -7.21
N LEU A 87 -24.32 12.72 -7.06
CA LEU A 87 -24.14 11.27 -6.97
C LEU A 87 -24.66 10.78 -5.62
N THR A 88 -25.94 11.01 -5.33
CA THR A 88 -26.58 10.56 -4.09
C THR A 88 -27.30 9.21 -4.25
N ASN A 89 -27.32 8.64 -5.46
CA ASN A 89 -28.04 7.38 -5.72
C ASN A 89 -27.16 6.28 -6.32
N ILE A 90 -25.86 6.26 -5.99
CA ILE A 90 -25.08 5.02 -6.17
C ILE A 90 -25.28 4.20 -4.91
N ASP A 91 -26.18 3.21 -4.99
CA ASP A 91 -26.25 2.15 -4.00
C ASP A 91 -24.94 1.34 -4.08
N PHE A 92 -23.99 1.64 -3.20
CA PHE A 92 -22.72 0.93 -3.13
C PHE A 92 -22.90 -0.58 -2.91
N ASN A 93 -24.04 -1.03 -2.39
CA ASN A 93 -24.35 -2.46 -2.27
C ASN A 93 -24.76 -3.11 -3.61
N LYS A 94 -25.13 -2.33 -4.64
CA LYS A 94 -25.38 -2.82 -6.01
C LYS A 94 -24.12 -2.86 -6.86
N VAL A 95 -23.13 -2.01 -6.59
CA VAL A 95 -21.89 -1.91 -7.37
C VAL A 95 -20.83 -2.92 -6.90
N VAL A 96 -20.87 -3.30 -5.62
CA VAL A 96 -20.01 -4.36 -5.08
C VAL A 96 -20.77 -5.69 -5.12
N PRO A 97 -20.47 -6.62 -6.06
CA PRO A 97 -21.02 -7.96 -5.96
C PRO A 97 -20.60 -8.54 -4.61
N LYS A 98 -21.58 -8.99 -3.81
CA LYS A 98 -21.34 -9.82 -2.63
C LYS A 98 -20.78 -11.17 -3.11
N THR A 99 -19.51 -11.20 -3.49
CA THR A 99 -18.77 -12.45 -3.50
C THR A 99 -18.75 -12.91 -2.05
N LYS A 100 -19.37 -14.06 -1.77
CA LYS A 100 -19.17 -14.76 -0.49
C LYS A 100 -17.66 -14.89 -0.34
N ALA A 101 -17.06 -14.19 0.62
CA ALA A 101 -15.66 -14.37 0.93
C ALA A 101 -15.45 -15.88 1.11
N LYS A 102 -14.62 -16.49 0.26
CA LYS A 102 -14.37 -17.92 0.31
C LYS A 102 -13.68 -18.17 1.64
N MET A 103 -14.41 -18.71 2.62
CA MET A 103 -13.82 -19.13 3.89
C MET A 103 -12.66 -20.08 3.57
N GLN A 104 -11.48 -19.79 4.11
CA GLN A 104 -10.35 -20.67 3.93
C GLN A 104 -10.66 -21.98 4.62
N THR A 105 -10.45 -23.09 3.93
CA THR A 105 -10.68 -24.43 4.46
C THR A 105 -9.37 -25.16 4.56
N LYS A 106 -9.28 -26.02 5.58
CA LYS A 106 -8.21 -27.00 5.72
C LYS A 106 -8.20 -27.91 4.49
N LEU A 107 -7.02 -28.22 3.96
CA LEU A 107 -6.87 -29.11 2.81
C LEU A 107 -7.33 -30.52 3.17
N THR A 108 -8.17 -31.11 2.31
CA THR A 108 -8.57 -32.52 2.44
C THR A 108 -7.39 -33.46 2.13
N PRO A 109 -7.43 -34.74 2.55
CA PRO A 109 -6.40 -35.72 2.19
C PRO A 109 -6.14 -35.80 0.68
N GLU A 110 -7.19 -35.72 -0.14
CA GLU A 110 -7.11 -35.79 -1.60
C GLU A 110 -6.46 -34.53 -2.19
N GLU A 111 -6.85 -33.35 -1.70
CA GLU A 111 -6.27 -32.07 -2.12
C GLU A 111 -4.78 -32.00 -1.78
N ARG A 112 -4.38 -32.51 -0.61
CA ARG A 112 -2.98 -32.55 -0.16
C ARG A 112 -2.09 -33.32 -1.12
N ASN A 113 -2.52 -34.49 -1.57
CA ASN A 113 -1.73 -35.32 -2.49
C ASN A 113 -1.37 -34.55 -3.77
N THR A 114 -2.29 -33.74 -4.28
CA THR A 114 -2.05 -32.97 -5.51
C THR A 114 -1.30 -31.67 -5.23
N ALA A 115 -1.70 -30.93 -4.18
CA ALA A 115 -1.18 -29.61 -3.89
C ALA A 115 0.23 -29.62 -3.26
N LEU A 116 0.55 -30.64 -2.45
CA LEU A 116 1.83 -30.72 -1.74
C LEU A 116 2.91 -31.44 -2.54
N SER A 117 2.56 -32.38 -3.43
CA SER A 117 3.55 -33.14 -4.22
C SER A 117 4.60 -32.25 -4.92
N PRO A 118 4.25 -31.14 -5.58
CA PRO A 118 5.25 -30.25 -6.19
C PRO A 118 6.18 -29.58 -5.18
N LEU A 119 5.71 -29.31 -3.97
CA LEU A 119 6.50 -28.70 -2.89
C LEU A 119 7.44 -29.72 -2.24
N LEU A 120 6.93 -30.93 -1.99
CA LEU A 120 7.73 -32.04 -1.45
C LEU A 120 8.90 -32.38 -2.37
N ASN A 121 8.66 -32.42 -3.69
CA ASN A 121 9.72 -32.61 -4.70
C ASN A 121 10.76 -31.47 -4.73
N LYS A 122 10.43 -30.31 -4.18
CA LYS A 122 11.35 -29.17 -4.04
C LYS A 122 12.01 -29.10 -2.65
N GLY A 123 11.91 -30.15 -1.84
CA GLY A 123 12.57 -30.23 -0.54
C GLY A 123 11.77 -29.64 0.62
N TRP A 124 10.47 -29.36 0.44
CA TRP A 124 9.59 -29.17 1.58
C TRP A 124 9.31 -30.53 2.25
N SER A 125 9.04 -30.52 3.54
CA SER A 125 8.76 -31.70 4.34
C SER A 125 7.57 -31.44 5.27
N MET A 126 6.89 -32.50 5.70
CA MET A 126 5.87 -32.40 6.74
C MET A 126 6.55 -32.27 8.11
N VAL A 127 6.00 -31.42 8.98
CA VAL A 127 6.47 -31.31 10.36
C VAL A 127 5.91 -32.48 11.19
N GLU A 128 6.75 -33.12 11.99
CA GLU A 128 6.31 -34.20 12.86
C GLU A 128 5.33 -33.67 13.93
N ASN A 129 4.23 -34.39 14.16
CA ASN A 129 3.19 -34.05 15.14
C ASN A 129 2.51 -32.68 14.95
N ARG A 130 2.68 -32.04 13.78
CA ARG A 130 2.05 -30.76 13.47
C ARG A 130 1.61 -30.72 12.02
N ASP A 131 0.39 -30.25 11.77
CA ASP A 131 -0.12 -30.07 10.42
C ASP A 131 0.45 -28.81 9.77
N ALA A 132 1.71 -28.90 9.37
CA ALA A 132 2.52 -27.83 8.83
C ALA A 132 3.55 -28.41 7.84
N ILE A 133 4.05 -27.54 6.96
CA ILE A 133 5.19 -27.85 6.08
C ILE A 133 6.41 -27.04 6.48
N TYR A 134 7.59 -27.61 6.29
CA TYR A 134 8.87 -27.02 6.64
C TYR A 134 9.87 -27.10 5.48
N LYS A 135 10.69 -26.05 5.34
CA LYS A 135 11.87 -26.03 4.46
C LYS A 135 12.96 -25.11 4.99
N GLU A 136 14.21 -25.50 4.73
CA GLU A 136 15.38 -24.63 4.92
C GLU A 136 15.87 -24.13 3.55
N TYR A 137 16.07 -22.81 3.44
CA TYR A 137 16.70 -22.15 2.31
C TYR A 137 18.13 -21.73 2.67
N LEU A 138 19.07 -22.02 1.78
CA LEU A 138 20.46 -21.61 1.89
C LEU A 138 20.84 -20.68 0.74
N PHE A 139 21.31 -19.48 1.08
CA PHE A 139 21.74 -18.44 0.14
C PHE A 139 23.26 -18.24 0.21
N LYS A 140 23.82 -17.39 -0.67
CA LYS A 140 25.26 -17.08 -0.66
C LYS A 140 25.67 -16.27 0.58
N ASP A 141 24.85 -15.29 0.95
CA ASP A 141 25.11 -14.35 2.04
C ASP A 141 23.78 -13.85 2.66
N PHE A 142 23.91 -12.99 3.67
CA PHE A 142 22.76 -12.36 4.32
C PHE A 142 21.97 -11.43 3.39
N ASN A 143 22.62 -10.77 2.42
CA ASN A 143 21.94 -9.85 1.51
C ASN A 143 20.91 -10.59 0.65
N GLN A 144 21.32 -11.73 0.08
CA GLN A 144 20.41 -12.59 -0.68
C GLN A 144 19.28 -13.16 0.19
N ALA A 145 19.61 -13.65 1.38
CA ALA A 145 18.62 -14.18 2.33
C ALA A 145 17.57 -13.12 2.72
N PHE A 146 18.02 -11.91 3.06
CA PHE A 146 17.12 -10.83 3.44
C PHE A 146 16.31 -10.28 2.24
N GLY A 147 16.89 -10.30 1.03
CA GLY A 147 16.16 -10.00 -0.21
C GLY A 147 15.03 -10.99 -0.49
N PHE A 148 15.28 -12.28 -0.26
CA PHE A 148 14.24 -13.32 -0.29
C PHE A 148 13.15 -13.03 0.74
N MET A 149 13.52 -12.82 2.00
CA MET A 149 12.58 -12.55 3.10
C MET A 149 11.73 -11.30 2.82
N SER A 150 12.33 -10.23 2.31
CA SER A 150 11.62 -8.99 2.00
C SER A 150 10.50 -9.19 0.96
N ARG A 151 10.77 -9.96 -0.09
CA ARG A 151 9.76 -10.27 -1.12
C ARG A 151 8.64 -11.15 -0.59
N VAL A 152 8.99 -12.13 0.25
CA VAL A 152 8.01 -13.00 0.93
C VAL A 152 7.13 -12.19 1.89
N ALA A 153 7.69 -11.26 2.66
CA ALA A 153 6.95 -10.41 3.57
C ALA A 153 5.88 -9.57 2.84
N LEU A 154 6.21 -9.00 1.67
CA LEU A 154 5.26 -8.24 0.87
C LEU A 154 4.07 -9.08 0.39
N LEU A 155 4.30 -10.34 -0.03
CA LEU A 155 3.21 -11.23 -0.39
C LEU A 155 2.40 -11.67 0.83
N SER A 156 3.08 -11.95 1.95
CA SER A 156 2.47 -12.38 3.20
C SER A 156 1.44 -11.35 3.68
N GLU A 157 1.81 -10.07 3.68
CA GLU A 157 0.90 -8.95 3.98
C GLU A 157 -0.28 -8.87 3.01
N LYS A 158 -0.01 -9.03 1.70
CA LYS A 158 -1.08 -9.02 0.70
C LYS A 158 -2.07 -10.17 0.86
N MET A 159 -1.60 -11.31 1.39
CA MET A 159 -2.41 -12.52 1.58
C MET A 159 -3.04 -12.62 2.97
N ASP A 160 -2.67 -11.73 3.90
CA ASP A 160 -2.95 -11.88 5.33
C ASP A 160 -2.61 -13.30 5.83
N HIS A 161 -1.39 -13.74 5.49
CA HIS A 161 -0.88 -15.07 5.81
C HIS A 161 0.63 -15.02 5.96
N HIS A 162 1.12 -15.20 7.19
CA HIS A 162 2.52 -14.96 7.54
C HIS A 162 3.25 -16.27 7.81
N PRO A 163 4.53 -16.38 7.41
CA PRO A 163 5.35 -17.54 7.76
C PRO A 163 5.82 -17.47 9.21
N GLU A 164 6.01 -18.65 9.80
CA GLU A 164 6.91 -18.80 10.94
C GLU A 164 8.31 -19.04 10.39
N TRP A 165 9.28 -18.20 10.73
CA TRP A 165 10.63 -18.38 10.22
C TRP A 165 11.72 -18.02 11.23
N PHE A 166 12.89 -18.60 11.02
CA PHE A 166 14.12 -18.31 11.74
C PHE A 166 15.24 -18.06 10.74
N ASN A 167 15.97 -16.96 10.90
CA ASN A 167 17.06 -16.59 10.01
C ASN A 167 18.36 -16.41 10.80
N VAL A 168 19.42 -17.04 10.31
CA VAL A 168 20.80 -16.82 10.76
C VAL A 168 21.66 -16.67 9.52
N TYR A 169 22.16 -15.44 9.31
CA TYR A 169 23.00 -15.10 8.15
C TYR A 169 22.35 -15.52 6.82
N ASN A 170 22.96 -16.45 6.09
CA ASN A 170 22.52 -16.91 4.78
C ASN A 170 21.49 -18.04 4.81
N LYS A 171 21.03 -18.46 6.00
CA LYS A 171 20.08 -19.57 6.20
C LYS A 171 18.73 -19.04 6.65
N VAL A 172 17.64 -19.47 5.99
CA VAL A 172 16.25 -19.14 6.36
C VAL A 172 15.45 -20.43 6.51
N GLN A 173 15.04 -20.73 7.74
CA GLN A 173 14.19 -21.86 8.08
C GLN A 173 12.74 -21.39 8.10
N VAL A 174 11.84 -22.08 7.41
CA VAL A 174 10.45 -21.65 7.23
C VAL A 174 9.51 -22.79 7.58
N THR A 175 8.52 -22.49 8.43
CA THR A 175 7.37 -23.34 8.73
C THR A 175 6.08 -22.62 8.31
N LEU A 176 5.18 -23.33 7.63
CA LEU A 176 3.89 -22.80 7.19
C LEU A 176 2.75 -23.67 7.72
N SER A 177 1.75 -23.01 8.31
CA SER A 177 0.49 -23.57 8.76
C SER A 177 -0.54 -22.44 8.87
N SER A 178 -1.82 -22.74 8.68
CA SER A 178 -2.90 -21.79 8.86
C SER A 178 -3.56 -21.98 10.23
N HIS A 179 -3.36 -21.02 11.14
CA HIS A 179 -3.86 -21.09 12.52
C HIS A 179 -5.38 -21.11 12.62
N ASP A 180 -6.07 -20.35 11.76
CA ASP A 180 -7.53 -20.23 11.75
C ASP A 180 -8.26 -21.52 11.37
N VAL A 181 -7.62 -22.37 10.57
CA VAL A 181 -8.14 -23.70 10.20
C VAL A 181 -7.41 -24.85 10.90
N SER A 182 -6.51 -24.53 11.87
CA SER A 182 -5.71 -25.50 12.62
C SER A 182 -5.02 -26.53 11.72
N GLY A 183 -4.34 -26.06 10.67
CA GLY A 183 -3.67 -26.94 9.72
C GLY A 183 -3.30 -26.30 8.40
N LEU A 184 -2.91 -27.14 7.43
CA LEU A 184 -2.56 -26.67 6.09
C LEU A 184 -3.81 -26.25 5.31
N SER A 185 -3.73 -25.07 4.68
CA SER A 185 -4.71 -24.54 3.75
C SER A 185 -4.09 -24.23 2.39
N GLY A 186 -4.93 -23.82 1.43
CA GLY A 186 -4.46 -23.32 0.14
C GLY A 186 -3.54 -22.09 0.25
N ARG A 187 -3.59 -21.32 1.35
CA ARG A 187 -2.69 -20.18 1.56
C ARG A 187 -1.26 -20.64 1.81
N ASP A 188 -1.06 -21.71 2.56
CA ASP A 188 0.26 -22.30 2.82
C ASP A 188 0.91 -22.77 1.52
N VAL A 189 0.15 -23.49 0.68
CA VAL A 189 0.61 -23.97 -0.63
C VAL A 189 0.99 -22.82 -1.55
N LYS A 190 0.16 -21.76 -1.58
CA LYS A 190 0.39 -20.59 -2.42
C LYS A 190 1.62 -19.81 -1.97
N LEU A 191 1.79 -19.61 -0.66
CA LEU A 191 2.94 -18.90 -0.10
C LEU A 191 4.23 -19.70 -0.31
N ALA A 192 4.21 -21.01 -0.06
CA ALA A 192 5.33 -21.91 -0.33
C ALA A 192 5.74 -21.88 -1.81
N SER A 193 4.76 -21.96 -2.72
CA SER A 193 5.02 -21.91 -4.16
C SER A 193 5.68 -20.59 -4.58
N PHE A 194 5.21 -19.47 -4.03
CA PHE A 194 5.84 -18.17 -4.27
C PHE A 194 7.27 -18.10 -3.71
N MET A 195 7.52 -18.65 -2.52
CA MET A 195 8.88 -18.73 -1.96
C MET A 195 9.82 -19.49 -2.90
N GLU A 196 9.36 -20.59 -3.53
CA GLU A 196 10.16 -21.30 -4.54
C GLU A 196 10.52 -20.43 -5.75
N ASP A 197 9.57 -19.64 -6.24
CA ASP A 197 9.81 -18.75 -7.38
C ASP A 197 10.79 -17.62 -7.02
N VAL A 198 10.64 -17.03 -5.83
CA VAL A 198 11.56 -16.01 -5.31
C VAL A 198 12.95 -16.60 -5.12
N ALA A 199 13.08 -17.74 -4.44
CA ALA A 199 14.37 -18.40 -4.20
C ALA A 199 15.06 -18.76 -5.52
N LYS A 200 14.33 -19.29 -6.51
CA LYS A 200 14.86 -19.60 -7.85
C LYS A 200 15.39 -18.36 -8.56
N SER A 201 14.76 -17.20 -8.38
CA SER A 201 15.20 -15.94 -8.99
C SER A 201 16.41 -15.28 -8.30
N ILE A 202 16.73 -15.70 -7.08
CA ILE A 202 17.88 -15.20 -6.28
C ILE A 202 19.10 -16.11 -6.45
N LYS A 203 19.06 -17.06 -7.40
CA LYS A 203 20.15 -18.01 -7.63
C LYS A 203 21.53 -17.31 -7.76
N PRO A 204 22.58 -17.91 -7.17
CA PRO A 204 23.92 -17.33 -7.10
C PRO A 204 24.58 -17.12 -8.46
#